data_AF-A0A948FYG9-F1
#
_entry.id   AF-A0A948FYG9-F1
#
_cell.length_a   1.000
_cell.length_b   1.000
_cell.length_c   1.000
_cell.angle_alpha   90.00
_cell.angle_beta   90.00
_cell.angle_gamma   90.00
#
_symmetry.space_group_name_H-M   'P 1'
#
loop_
_entity.id
_entity.type
_entity.pdbx_description
1 polymer ?
#
loop_
_entity_poly.entity_id
_entity_poly.type
_entity_poly.pdbx_seq_one_letter_code
_entity_poly.pdbx_strand_id
1 'polypeptide(L)'
;MLSSKDFIAIDLSSHDLKIAQLVVSPGKKEILNLVNQSIQDLSEDDVAKSIKQVLKELGIVNPRAIAVIPSFLTITKNIEIPSCDPNEIKEIINLQACRHTPYSREEIIIDYINIGTYKQNYSKVLLVIATRSVIRRQIEILHKAGLNVDRMAFAPEGICNVISKGLRLSSQDSSASIIHVDAAFTDFMITHKDKVIFIRNIPIGVEHLSREREKYEPKFVDEVRKSQEAYTSED
;
A
#
# COMPACT_ATOMS: atom_id res chain seq x y z
N MET A 1 8.47 -24.79 -22.95
CA MET A 1 9.29 -23.99 -22.02
C MET A 1 8.39 -22.97 -21.35
N LEU A 2 8.14 -23.10 -20.05
CA LEU A 2 7.46 -22.05 -19.29
C LEU A 2 8.51 -20.94 -19.08
N SER A 3 8.38 -19.82 -19.80
CA SER A 3 9.29 -18.68 -19.61
C SER A 3 9.15 -18.17 -18.18
N SER A 4 10.23 -18.20 -17.40
CA SER A 4 10.30 -17.44 -16.15
C SER A 4 9.96 -15.99 -16.45
N LYS A 5 9.02 -15.41 -15.71
CA LYS A 5 8.76 -13.98 -15.78
C LYS A 5 9.54 -13.31 -14.66
N ASP A 6 10.44 -12.43 -15.06
CA ASP A 6 11.18 -11.58 -14.13
C ASP A 6 10.29 -10.42 -13.73
N PHE A 7 9.98 -10.37 -12.44
CA PHE A 7 9.23 -9.28 -11.83
C PHE A 7 10.17 -8.43 -11.00
N ILE A 8 9.86 -7.14 -10.95
CA ILE A 8 10.47 -6.23 -10.00
C ILE A 8 9.37 -5.53 -9.23
N ALA A 9 9.40 -5.63 -7.90
CA ALA A 9 8.56 -4.84 -7.03
C ALA A 9 9.37 -3.63 -6.55
N ILE A 10 8.78 -2.43 -6.67
CA ILE A 10 9.45 -1.18 -6.35
C ILE A 10 8.57 -0.38 -5.40
N ASP A 11 9.07 -0.16 -4.21
CA ASP A 11 8.51 0.77 -3.25
C ASP A 11 9.34 2.05 -3.26
N LEU A 12 8.67 3.13 -3.63
CA LEU A 12 9.21 4.47 -3.68
C LEU A 12 8.56 5.28 -2.55
N SER A 13 9.16 5.21 -1.36
CA SER A 13 8.75 6.04 -0.24
C SER A 13 9.41 7.42 -0.33
N SER A 14 9.08 8.34 0.58
CA SER A 14 9.72 9.66 0.62
C SER A 14 11.20 9.62 1.04
N HIS A 15 11.68 8.50 1.59
CA HIS A 15 13.01 8.37 2.19
C HIS A 15 13.85 7.28 1.55
N ASP A 16 13.22 6.18 1.16
CA ASP A 16 13.89 4.97 0.71
C ASP A 16 13.33 4.47 -0.61
N LEU A 17 14.24 4.04 -1.47
CA LEU A 17 13.92 3.15 -2.59
C LEU A 17 14.17 1.72 -2.14
N LYS A 18 13.11 0.90 -2.17
CA LYS A 18 13.20 -0.54 -1.94
C LYS A 18 12.87 -1.27 -3.23
N ILE A 19 13.74 -2.18 -3.64
CA ILE A 19 13.56 -3.00 -4.83
C ILE A 19 13.67 -4.48 -4.45
N ALA A 20 12.70 -5.27 -4.91
CA ALA A 20 12.77 -6.72 -4.87
C ALA A 20 12.69 -7.29 -6.28
N GLN A 21 13.68 -8.07 -6.69
CA GLN A 21 13.63 -8.85 -7.93
C GLN A 21 13.11 -10.24 -7.62
N LEU A 22 12.07 -10.67 -8.35
CA LEU A 22 11.43 -11.95 -8.15
C LEU A 22 11.38 -12.76 -9.44
N VAL A 23 11.59 -14.06 -9.30
CA VAL A 23 11.30 -15.03 -10.35
C VAL A 23 10.09 -15.84 -9.93
N VAL A 24 9.07 -15.83 -10.79
CA VAL A 24 7.85 -16.59 -10.59
C VAL A 24 7.69 -17.60 -11.71
N SER A 25 7.62 -18.87 -11.34
CA SER A 25 7.28 -19.99 -12.21
C SER A 25 6.29 -20.94 -11.50
N PRO A 26 5.62 -21.86 -12.21
CA PRO A 26 4.70 -22.78 -11.56
C PRO A 26 5.38 -23.55 -10.43
N GLY A 27 4.88 -23.39 -9.20
CA GLY A 27 5.42 -24.03 -8.00
C GLY A 27 6.67 -23.36 -7.39
N LYS A 28 7.24 -22.32 -8.00
CA LYS A 28 8.41 -21.61 -7.46
C LYS A 28 8.19 -20.10 -7.42
N LYS A 29 8.38 -19.51 -6.25
CA LYS A 29 8.48 -18.06 -6.05
C LYS A 29 9.78 -17.81 -5.29
N GLU A 30 10.68 -17.07 -5.91
CA GLU A 30 12.00 -16.82 -5.35
C GLU A 30 12.31 -15.33 -5.44
N ILE A 31 12.85 -14.79 -4.35
CA ILE A 31 13.43 -13.45 -4.32
C ILE A 31 14.91 -13.63 -4.65
N LEU A 32 15.35 -13.04 -5.76
CA LEU A 32 16.75 -13.12 -6.19
C LEU A 32 17.60 -12.03 -5.55
N ASN A 33 17.08 -10.80 -5.54
CA ASN A 33 17.80 -9.63 -5.06
C ASN A 33 16.87 -8.73 -4.25
N LEU A 34 17.43 -8.12 -3.21
CA LEU A 34 16.80 -7.07 -2.41
C LEU A 34 17.77 -5.88 -2.36
N VAL A 35 17.25 -4.70 -2.66
CA VAL A 35 17.99 -3.45 -2.55
C VAL A 35 17.18 -2.50 -1.69
N ASN A 36 17.88 -1.84 -0.76
CA ASN A 36 17.37 -0.72 0.00
C ASN A 36 18.40 0.40 -0.08
N GLN A 37 17.99 1.56 -0.57
CA GLN A 37 18.86 2.74 -0.61
C GLN A 37 18.08 3.99 -0.24
N SER A 38 18.75 4.87 0.50
CA SER A 38 18.18 6.18 0.79
C SER A 38 18.09 6.99 -0.50
N ILE A 39 16.94 7.63 -0.69
CA ILE A 39 16.66 8.61 -1.73
C ILE A 39 16.21 9.94 -1.13
N GLN A 40 16.44 10.12 0.17
CA GLN A 40 16.14 11.36 0.88
C GLN A 40 16.85 12.52 0.19
N ASP A 41 16.15 13.64 0.04
CA ASP A 41 16.63 14.88 -0.59
C ASP A 41 17.05 14.76 -2.07
N LEU A 42 16.85 13.61 -2.73
CA LEU A 42 17.10 13.47 -4.15
C LEU A 42 15.99 14.12 -4.97
N SER A 43 16.37 14.74 -6.09
CA SER A 43 15.43 15.13 -7.13
C SER A 43 14.81 13.88 -7.78
N GLU A 44 13.62 14.01 -8.35
CA GLU A 44 12.97 12.90 -9.07
C GLU A 44 13.82 12.33 -10.21
N ASP A 45 14.58 13.19 -10.89
CA ASP A 45 15.48 12.75 -11.96
C ASP A 45 16.67 11.97 -11.40
N ASP A 46 17.17 12.34 -10.22
CA ASP A 46 18.25 11.60 -9.56
C ASP A 46 17.76 10.29 -8.96
N VAL A 47 16.52 10.24 -8.46
CA VAL A 47 15.85 8.97 -8.11
C VAL A 47 15.76 8.05 -9.33
N ALA A 48 15.32 8.56 -10.48
CA ALA A 48 15.23 7.77 -11.71
C ALA A 48 16.60 7.25 -12.19
N LYS A 49 17.65 8.08 -12.11
CA LYS A 49 19.03 7.66 -12.41
C LYS A 49 19.49 6.57 -11.44
N SER A 50 19.18 6.72 -10.16
CA SER A 50 19.56 5.76 -9.12
C SER A 50 18.89 4.40 -9.34
N ILE A 51 17.58 4.38 -9.66
CA ILE A 51 16.88 3.14 -10.05
C ILE A 51 17.56 2.51 -11.28
N LYS A 52 17.83 3.30 -12.32
CA LYS A 52 18.46 2.81 -13.54
C LYS A 52 19.85 2.21 -13.29
N GLN A 53 20.62 2.79 -12.38
CA GLN A 53 21.91 2.25 -11.95
C GLN A 53 21.75 0.90 -11.27
N VAL A 54 20.83 0.78 -10.30
CA VAL A 54 20.54 -0.49 -9.62
C VAL A 54 20.12 -1.57 -10.62
N LEU A 55 19.24 -1.26 -11.58
CA LEU A 55 18.83 -2.21 -12.61
C LEU A 55 20.02 -2.72 -13.44
N LYS A 56 20.94 -1.81 -13.80
CA LYS A 56 22.15 -2.16 -14.57
C LYS A 56 23.10 -3.03 -13.76
N GLU A 57 23.32 -2.72 -12.49
CA GLU A 57 24.18 -3.48 -11.57
C GLU A 57 23.65 -4.90 -11.34
N LEU A 58 22.33 -5.05 -11.24
CA LEU A 58 21.68 -6.36 -11.09
C LEU A 58 21.48 -7.11 -12.43
N GLY A 59 21.88 -6.52 -13.56
CA GLY A 59 21.69 -7.11 -14.88
C GLY A 59 20.23 -7.31 -15.29
N ILE A 60 19.31 -6.52 -14.72
CA ILE A 60 17.87 -6.62 -14.97
C ILE A 60 17.53 -5.91 -16.29
N VAL A 61 16.91 -6.63 -17.23
CA VAL A 61 16.54 -6.11 -18.54
C VAL A 61 15.04 -6.31 -18.77
N ASN A 62 14.33 -5.21 -19.05
CA ASN A 62 12.89 -5.20 -19.37
C ASN A 62 11.99 -6.01 -18.41
N PRO A 63 12.09 -5.81 -17.07
CA PRO A 63 11.28 -6.56 -16.12
C PRO A 63 9.82 -6.13 -16.17
N ARG A 64 8.92 -6.98 -15.65
CA ARG A 64 7.56 -6.55 -15.30
C ARG A 64 7.59 -5.82 -13.97
N ALA A 65 7.37 -4.51 -13.99
CA ALA A 65 7.41 -3.69 -12.78
C ALA A 65 6.05 -3.62 -12.08
N ILE A 66 6.07 -3.85 -10.76
CA ILE A 66 4.97 -3.61 -9.85
C ILE A 66 5.41 -2.47 -8.94
N ALA A 67 4.76 -1.32 -9.04
CA ALA A 67 5.01 -0.21 -8.14
C ALA A 67 4.13 -0.34 -6.89
N VAL A 68 4.57 0.25 -5.78
CA VAL A 68 3.82 0.27 -4.52
C VAL A 68 3.36 1.70 -4.23
N ILE A 69 2.08 1.85 -3.88
CA ILE A 69 1.55 3.10 -3.37
C ILE A 69 1.36 3.00 -1.84
N PRO A 70 2.02 3.85 -1.04
CA PRO A 70 1.84 3.90 0.40
C PRO A 70 0.50 4.53 0.79
N SER A 71 0.03 4.21 1.99
CA SER A 71 -1.24 4.67 2.55
C SER A 71 -1.37 6.20 2.62
N PHE A 72 -0.32 6.93 3.00
CA PHE A 72 -0.34 8.39 3.17
C PHE A 72 -0.56 9.15 1.86
N LEU A 73 -0.42 8.47 0.72
CA LEU A 73 -0.73 8.98 -0.61
C LEU A 73 -2.15 8.64 -1.07
N THR A 74 -2.95 8.03 -0.20
CA THR A 74 -4.31 7.58 -0.49
C THR A 74 -5.29 8.09 0.56
N ILE A 75 -6.56 8.20 0.17
CA ILE A 75 -7.69 8.35 1.08
C ILE A 75 -8.33 6.97 1.20
N THR A 76 -8.51 6.51 2.42
CA THR A 76 -9.17 5.23 2.71
C THR A 76 -10.46 5.46 3.50
N LYS A 77 -11.49 4.67 3.22
CA LYS A 77 -12.77 4.77 3.92
C LYS A 77 -13.54 3.47 3.92
N ASN A 78 -14.03 3.06 5.08
CA ASN A 78 -14.96 1.95 5.19
C ASN A 78 -16.35 2.39 4.72
N ILE A 79 -16.94 1.66 3.76
CA ILE A 79 -18.28 1.93 3.23
C ILE A 79 -19.07 0.63 3.08
N GLU A 80 -20.39 0.75 3.16
CA GLU A 80 -21.34 -0.33 2.91
C GLU A 80 -21.90 -0.21 1.49
N ILE A 81 -21.90 -1.32 0.76
CA ILE A 81 -22.39 -1.40 -0.61
C ILE A 81 -23.60 -2.35 -0.64
N PRO A 82 -24.76 -1.94 -1.20
CA PRO A 82 -25.97 -2.77 -1.26
C PRO A 82 -25.90 -3.84 -2.36
N SER A 83 -24.78 -4.56 -2.46
CA SER A 83 -24.61 -5.70 -3.35
C SER A 83 -23.51 -6.63 -2.85
N CYS A 84 -23.60 -7.89 -3.22
CA CYS A 84 -22.54 -8.90 -3.08
C CYS A 84 -21.90 -9.29 -4.42
N ASP A 85 -22.45 -8.82 -5.55
CA ASP A 85 -21.88 -9.07 -6.88
C ASP A 85 -20.66 -8.14 -7.08
N PRO A 86 -19.46 -8.68 -7.38
CA PRO A 86 -18.26 -7.86 -7.57
C PRO A 86 -18.36 -6.80 -8.67
N ASN A 87 -19.12 -7.05 -9.74
CA ASN A 87 -19.33 -6.10 -10.84
C ASN A 87 -20.23 -4.97 -10.39
N GLU A 88 -21.36 -5.27 -9.74
CA GLU A 88 -22.26 -4.26 -9.19
C GLU A 88 -21.56 -3.43 -8.11
N ILE A 89 -20.77 -4.06 -7.23
CA ILE A 89 -19.97 -3.35 -6.23
C ILE A 89 -19.05 -2.33 -6.92
N LYS A 90 -18.36 -2.75 -7.99
CA LYS A 90 -17.45 -1.87 -8.74
C LYS A 90 -18.21 -0.71 -9.40
N GLU A 91 -19.39 -0.94 -9.94
CA GLU A 91 -20.24 0.11 -10.53
C GLU A 91 -20.70 1.11 -9.47
N ILE A 92 -21.22 0.62 -8.34
CA ILE A 92 -21.67 1.46 -7.22
C ILE A 92 -20.52 2.31 -6.68
N ILE A 93 -19.35 1.70 -6.46
CA ILE A 93 -18.15 2.42 -6.02
C ILE A 93 -17.77 3.50 -7.02
N ASN A 94 -17.77 3.21 -8.33
CA ASN A 94 -17.47 4.21 -9.35
C ASN A 94 -18.41 5.41 -9.34
N LEU A 95 -19.68 5.20 -8.98
CA LEU A 95 -20.69 6.26 -8.87
C LEU A 95 -20.59 7.04 -7.55
N GLN A 96 -20.30 6.38 -6.43
CA GLN A 96 -20.37 6.99 -5.11
C GLN A 96 -19.03 7.48 -4.56
N ALA A 97 -17.88 7.01 -5.08
CA ALA A 97 -16.55 7.33 -4.56
C ALA A 97 -16.28 8.84 -4.42
N CYS A 98 -16.81 9.68 -5.33
CA CYS A 98 -16.64 11.13 -5.27
C CYS A 98 -17.29 11.78 -4.03
N ARG A 99 -18.23 11.09 -3.35
CA ARG A 99 -18.80 11.56 -2.07
C ARG A 99 -17.84 11.41 -0.90
N HIS A 100 -16.78 10.61 -1.08
CA HIS A 100 -15.83 10.27 -0.04
C HIS A 100 -14.52 11.06 -0.14
N THR A 101 -14.39 11.95 -1.12
CA THR A 101 -13.18 12.72 -1.41
C THR A 101 -13.54 14.12 -1.91
N PRO A 102 -12.70 15.15 -1.66
CA PRO A 102 -12.92 16.48 -2.22
C PRO A 102 -12.58 16.58 -3.72
N TYR A 103 -11.95 15.56 -4.30
CA TYR A 103 -11.51 15.55 -5.70
C TYR A 103 -12.63 15.13 -6.66
N SER A 104 -12.56 15.59 -7.91
CA SER A 104 -13.48 15.19 -8.98
C SER A 104 -13.22 13.75 -9.46
N ARG A 105 -14.17 13.18 -10.20
CA ARG A 105 -14.06 11.82 -10.75
C ARG A 105 -12.87 11.68 -11.71
N GLU A 106 -12.59 12.74 -12.45
CA GLU A 106 -11.53 12.84 -13.44
C GLU A 106 -10.16 12.87 -12.76
N GLU A 107 -10.06 13.39 -11.54
CA GLU A 107 -8.82 13.53 -10.78
C GLU A 107 -8.42 12.29 -10.00
N ILE A 108 -9.29 11.30 -9.87
CA ILE A 108 -9.06 10.14 -8.98
C ILE A 108 -8.99 8.79 -9.70
N ILE A 109 -8.23 7.90 -9.07
CA ILE A 109 -8.23 6.46 -9.29
C ILE A 109 -8.80 5.83 -8.02
N ILE A 110 -9.67 4.83 -8.21
CA ILE A 110 -10.40 4.19 -7.13
C ILE A 110 -10.22 2.69 -7.25
N ASP A 111 -9.93 2.06 -6.12
CA ASP A 111 -10.01 0.62 -5.96
C ASP A 111 -10.60 0.29 -4.57
N TYR A 112 -10.76 -0.99 -4.24
CA TYR A 112 -11.28 -1.39 -2.94
C TYR A 112 -10.77 -2.75 -2.48
N ILE A 113 -10.72 -2.92 -1.16
CA ILE A 113 -10.54 -4.23 -0.52
C ILE A 113 -11.91 -4.70 -0.04
N ASN A 114 -12.36 -5.86 -0.53
CA ASN A 114 -13.59 -6.47 -0.07
C ASN A 114 -13.38 -7.11 1.31
N ILE A 115 -13.92 -6.48 2.36
CA ILE A 115 -13.81 -6.99 3.74
C ILE A 115 -14.68 -8.23 3.89
N GLY A 116 -15.93 -8.16 3.45
CA GLY A 116 -16.84 -9.30 3.39
C GLY A 116 -18.31 -8.87 3.35
N THR A 117 -19.19 -9.88 3.32
CA THR A 117 -20.64 -9.67 3.36
C THR A 117 -21.07 -9.18 4.74
N TYR A 118 -21.87 -8.14 4.74
CA TYR A 118 -22.54 -7.54 5.90
C TYR A 118 -24.05 -7.59 5.66
N LYS A 119 -24.87 -7.88 6.67
CA LYS A 119 -26.35 -7.93 6.54
C LYS A 119 -26.86 -8.59 5.23
N GLN A 120 -26.71 -9.91 5.06
CA GLN A 120 -27.14 -10.80 3.94
C GLN A 120 -26.88 -10.33 2.48
N ASN A 121 -27.20 -9.09 2.09
CA ASN A 121 -27.11 -8.54 0.74
C ASN A 121 -26.16 -7.33 0.64
N TYR A 122 -25.55 -6.87 1.73
CA TYR A 122 -24.57 -5.77 1.70
C TYR A 122 -23.14 -6.31 1.75
N SER A 123 -22.19 -5.52 1.26
CA SER A 123 -20.76 -5.77 1.45
C SER A 123 -20.12 -4.59 2.18
N LYS A 124 -19.30 -4.87 3.19
CA LYS A 124 -18.38 -3.88 3.78
C LYS A 124 -17.11 -3.89 2.92
N VAL A 125 -16.68 -2.73 2.45
CA VAL A 125 -15.44 -2.59 1.67
C VAL A 125 -14.59 -1.47 2.25
N LEU A 126 -13.27 -1.63 2.16
CA LEU A 126 -12.33 -0.54 2.38
C LEU A 126 -12.06 0.13 1.03
N LEU A 127 -12.67 1.28 0.81
CA LEU A 127 -12.45 2.10 -0.37
C LEU A 127 -11.04 2.69 -0.32
N VAL A 128 -10.31 2.63 -1.45
CA VAL A 128 -8.99 3.23 -1.61
C VAL A 128 -9.04 4.22 -2.77
N ILE A 129 -8.74 5.48 -2.49
CA ILE A 129 -8.75 6.57 -3.47
C ILE A 129 -7.35 7.17 -3.54
N ALA A 130 -6.78 7.23 -4.74
CA ALA A 130 -5.55 7.96 -5.00
C ALA A 130 -5.80 9.04 -6.06
N THR A 131 -5.11 10.18 -5.97
CA THR A 131 -5.16 11.17 -7.05
C THR A 131 -4.37 10.66 -8.25
N ARG A 132 -4.86 10.92 -9.45
CA ARG A 132 -4.15 10.61 -10.70
C ARG A 132 -2.80 11.29 -10.77
N SER A 133 -2.66 12.49 -10.20
CA SER A 133 -1.39 13.22 -10.17
C SER A 133 -0.32 12.44 -9.41
N VAL A 134 -0.64 11.88 -8.25
CA VAL A 134 0.29 11.07 -7.46
C VAL A 134 0.68 9.79 -8.18
N ILE A 135 -0.30 9.08 -8.75
CA ILE A 135 -0.06 7.85 -9.52
C ILE A 135 0.82 8.14 -10.74
N ARG A 136 0.48 9.18 -11.50
CA ARG A 136 1.21 9.59 -12.70
C ARG A 136 2.64 9.98 -12.38
N ARG A 137 2.86 10.76 -11.30
CA ARG A 137 4.19 11.14 -10.82
C ARG A 137 5.07 9.91 -10.57
N GLN A 138 4.57 8.90 -9.85
CA GLN A 138 5.33 7.67 -9.62
C GLN A 138 5.64 6.91 -10.92
N ILE A 139 4.67 6.79 -11.83
CA ILE A 139 4.88 6.15 -13.14
C ILE A 139 5.94 6.89 -13.95
N GLU A 140 5.93 8.23 -13.96
CA GLU A 140 6.88 9.03 -14.72
C GLU A 140 8.32 8.86 -14.23
N ILE A 141 8.53 8.81 -12.90
CA ILE A 141 9.86 8.52 -12.31
C ILE A 141 10.36 7.14 -12.76
N LEU A 142 9.52 6.11 -12.66
CA LEU A 142 9.87 4.74 -13.05
C LEU A 142 10.09 4.62 -14.57
N HIS A 143 9.29 5.33 -15.37
CA HIS A 143 9.45 5.37 -16.82
C HIS A 143 10.79 6.02 -17.23
N LYS A 144 11.19 7.12 -16.58
CA LYS A 144 12.52 7.73 -16.77
C LYS A 144 13.67 6.77 -16.42
N ALA A 145 13.44 5.86 -15.48
CA ALA A 145 14.40 4.79 -15.13
C ALA A 145 14.42 3.62 -16.15
N GLY A 146 13.54 3.64 -17.15
CA GLY A 146 13.43 2.59 -18.18
C GLY A 146 12.48 1.46 -17.81
N LEU A 147 11.58 1.68 -16.85
CA LEU A 147 10.61 0.68 -16.40
C LEU A 147 9.20 0.99 -16.89
N ASN A 148 8.50 -0.07 -17.32
CA ASN A 148 7.07 0.00 -17.62
C ASN A 148 6.29 -0.64 -16.47
N VAL A 149 5.51 0.18 -15.75
CA VAL A 149 4.69 -0.27 -14.62
C VAL A 149 3.48 -1.06 -15.13
N ASP A 150 3.42 -2.35 -14.80
CA ASP A 150 2.29 -3.24 -15.12
C ASP A 150 1.15 -3.05 -14.12
N ARG A 151 1.49 -2.87 -12.83
CA ARG A 151 0.52 -2.76 -11.73
C ARG A 151 1.00 -1.82 -10.64
N MET A 152 0.05 -1.26 -9.91
CA MET A 152 0.29 -0.63 -8.61
C MET A 152 -0.36 -1.45 -7.51
N ALA A 153 0.40 -1.75 -6.46
CA ALA A 153 -0.08 -2.45 -5.28
C ALA A 153 -0.23 -1.47 -4.12
N PHE A 154 -1.30 -1.61 -3.35
CA PHE A 154 -1.52 -0.85 -2.14
C PHE A 154 -0.67 -1.44 -0.99
N ALA A 155 0.28 -0.66 -0.44
CA ALA A 155 1.26 -1.18 0.51
C ALA A 155 0.63 -1.89 1.73
N PRO A 156 -0.40 -1.32 2.38
CA PRO A 156 -1.05 -1.96 3.53
C PRO A 156 -1.60 -3.36 3.26
N GLU A 157 -2.17 -3.57 2.07
CA GLU A 157 -2.68 -4.89 1.67
C GLU A 157 -1.55 -5.91 1.56
N GLY A 158 -0.42 -5.51 0.98
CA GLY A 158 0.78 -6.35 0.88
C GLY A 158 1.36 -6.71 2.24
N ILE A 159 1.52 -5.71 3.11
CA ILE A 159 2.05 -5.89 4.48
C ILE A 159 1.15 -6.84 5.28
N CYS A 160 -0.16 -6.59 5.27
CA CYS A 160 -1.13 -7.45 5.94
C CYS A 160 -1.04 -8.89 5.45
N ASN A 161 -1.01 -9.12 4.12
CA ASN A 161 -0.89 -10.45 3.56
C ASN A 161 0.36 -11.21 4.03
N VAL A 162 1.51 -10.53 4.11
CA VAL A 162 2.77 -11.16 4.55
C VAL A 162 2.73 -11.46 6.05
N ILE A 163 2.33 -10.48 6.87
CA ILE A 163 2.29 -10.62 8.33
C ILE A 163 1.26 -11.67 8.75
N SER A 164 0.05 -11.63 8.19
CA SER A 164 -1.01 -12.57 8.56
C SER A 164 -0.66 -14.02 8.19
N LYS A 165 0.03 -14.25 7.07
CA LYS A 165 0.56 -15.58 6.72
C LYS A 165 1.72 -15.99 7.62
N GLY A 166 2.68 -15.09 7.87
CA GLY A 166 3.86 -15.37 8.68
C GLY A 166 3.51 -15.71 10.14
N LEU A 167 2.52 -15.02 10.70
CA LEU A 167 2.05 -15.21 12.07
C LEU A 167 0.82 -16.14 12.17
N ARG A 168 0.36 -16.70 11.04
CA ARG A 168 -0.83 -17.58 10.95
C ARG A 168 -2.11 -16.95 11.53
N LEU A 169 -2.28 -15.65 11.35
CA LEU A 169 -3.42 -14.90 11.90
C LEU A 169 -4.75 -15.36 11.29
N SER A 170 -4.78 -15.84 10.04
CA SER A 170 -6.00 -16.38 9.43
C SER A 170 -6.55 -17.63 10.09
N SER A 171 -5.74 -18.34 10.88
CA SER A 171 -6.22 -19.49 11.66
C SER A 171 -6.95 -19.08 12.94
N GLN A 172 -6.90 -17.80 13.30
CA GLN A 172 -7.53 -17.25 14.50
C GLN A 172 -8.80 -16.51 14.11
N ASP A 173 -9.91 -16.75 14.81
CA ASP A 173 -11.16 -16.01 14.61
C ASP A 173 -11.17 -14.68 15.40
N SER A 174 -10.00 -14.04 15.50
CA SER A 174 -9.79 -12.78 16.19
C SER A 174 -9.12 -11.77 15.26
N SER A 175 -9.54 -10.52 15.36
CA SER A 175 -8.85 -9.41 14.70
C SER A 175 -7.51 -9.15 15.37
N ALA A 176 -6.51 -8.71 14.60
CA ALA A 176 -5.20 -8.33 15.09
C ALA A 176 -4.85 -6.92 14.64
N SER A 177 -4.16 -6.15 15.50
CA SER A 177 -3.62 -4.85 15.14
C SER A 177 -2.22 -5.00 14.58
N ILE A 178 -1.93 -4.37 13.45
CA ILE A 178 -0.60 -4.25 12.87
C ILE A 178 -0.23 -2.76 12.90
N ILE A 179 0.85 -2.42 13.58
CA ILE A 179 1.39 -1.06 13.63
C ILE A 179 2.69 -1.06 12.83
N HIS A 180 2.63 -0.58 11.59
CA HIS A 180 3.78 -0.48 10.70
C HIS A 180 4.37 0.92 10.79
N VAL A 181 5.48 1.06 11.51
CA VAL A 181 6.20 2.34 11.69
C VAL A 181 7.26 2.47 10.60
N ASP A 182 7.03 3.34 9.61
CA ASP A 182 7.97 3.68 8.55
C ASP A 182 8.80 4.93 8.94
N ALA A 183 9.69 5.39 8.07
CA ALA A 183 10.58 6.54 8.34
C ALA A 183 9.79 7.81 8.72
N ALA A 184 8.78 8.16 7.92
CA ALA A 184 8.04 9.42 8.04
C ALA A 184 6.63 9.30 8.64
N PHE A 185 6.04 8.11 8.60
CA PHE A 185 4.66 7.87 9.00
C PHE A 185 4.50 6.50 9.67
N THR A 186 3.35 6.27 10.29
CA THR A 186 2.94 4.98 10.81
C THR A 186 1.58 4.60 10.25
N ASP A 187 1.45 3.36 9.80
CA ASP A 187 0.15 2.76 9.50
C ASP A 187 -0.34 1.95 10.69
N PHE A 188 -1.44 2.41 11.28
CA PHE A 188 -2.22 1.61 12.21
C PHE A 188 -3.26 0.85 11.40
N MET A 189 -3.20 -0.47 11.41
CA MET A 189 -4.11 -1.34 10.67
C MET A 189 -4.77 -2.34 11.61
N ILE A 190 -6.05 -2.64 11.37
CA ILE A 190 -6.69 -3.84 11.91
C ILE A 190 -6.85 -4.85 10.79
N THR A 191 -6.44 -6.08 11.04
CA THR A 191 -6.62 -7.21 10.14
C THR A 191 -7.57 -8.24 10.71
N HIS A 192 -8.37 -8.84 9.83
CA HIS A 192 -9.20 -9.99 10.13
C HIS A 192 -9.21 -10.92 8.91
N LYS A 193 -8.93 -12.22 9.10
CA LYS A 193 -8.90 -13.24 8.03
C LYS A 193 -8.08 -12.81 6.80
N ASP A 194 -6.83 -12.39 7.04
CA ASP A 194 -5.86 -11.93 6.04
C ASP A 194 -6.25 -10.66 5.26
N LYS A 195 -7.26 -9.92 5.72
CA LYS A 195 -7.72 -8.67 5.09
C LYS A 195 -7.46 -7.48 6.00
N VAL A 196 -7.12 -6.34 5.41
CA VAL A 196 -7.14 -5.05 6.11
C VAL A 196 -8.60 -4.60 6.22
N ILE A 197 -9.11 -4.52 7.45
CA ILE A 197 -10.50 -4.11 7.72
C ILE A 197 -10.62 -2.67 8.21
N PHE A 198 -9.53 -2.11 8.71
CA PHE A 198 -9.43 -0.71 9.13
C PHE A 198 -7.98 -0.25 8.94
N ILE A 199 -7.80 1.00 8.53
CA ILE A 199 -6.48 1.63 8.45
C ILE A 199 -6.58 3.11 8.80
N ARG A 200 -5.62 3.58 9.60
CA ARG A 200 -5.41 4.99 9.89
C ARG A 200 -3.93 5.31 9.73
N ASN A 201 -3.64 6.32 8.93
CA ASN A 201 -2.29 6.85 8.78
C ASN A 201 -2.02 7.88 9.88
N ILE A 202 -0.89 7.73 10.56
CA ILE A 202 -0.39 8.66 11.57
C ILE A 202 0.85 9.33 10.99
N PRO A 203 0.90 10.67 10.88
CA PRO A 203 2.04 11.40 10.31
C PRO A 203 3.21 11.52 11.32
N ILE A 204 3.55 10.41 11.98
CA ILE A 204 4.67 10.27 12.90
C ILE A 204 5.33 8.94 12.56
N GLY A 205 6.60 8.98 12.21
CA GLY A 205 7.43 7.82 11.88
C GLY A 205 8.71 7.76 12.73
N VAL A 206 9.61 6.85 12.37
CA VAL A 206 10.89 6.64 13.06
C VAL A 206 11.71 7.92 13.17
N GLU A 207 11.79 8.74 12.12
CA GLU A 207 12.60 9.96 12.15
C GLU A 207 12.16 10.94 13.25
N HIS A 208 10.85 11.08 13.43
CA HIS A 208 10.27 11.94 14.46
C HIS A 208 10.59 11.42 15.86
N LEU A 209 10.38 10.11 16.07
CA LEU A 209 10.58 9.44 17.35
C LEU A 209 12.06 9.37 17.75
N SER A 210 12.97 9.25 16.77
CA SER A 210 14.41 9.20 17.02
C SER A 210 15.04 10.58 17.26
N ARG A 211 14.57 11.64 16.57
CA ARG A 211 15.17 12.99 16.67
C ARG A 211 14.58 13.84 17.80
N GLU A 212 13.28 13.75 18.04
CA GLU A 212 12.55 14.63 18.98
C GLU A 212 11.62 13.78 19.88
N ARG A 213 12.17 12.73 20.51
CA ARG A 213 11.40 11.71 21.25
C ARG A 213 10.43 12.30 22.27
N GLU A 214 10.88 13.21 23.14
CA GLU A 214 10.06 13.80 24.21
C GLU A 214 8.81 14.52 23.67
N LYS A 215 8.90 15.07 22.46
CA LYS A 215 7.81 15.80 21.79
C LYS A 215 6.85 14.86 21.05
N TYR A 216 7.37 13.81 20.40
CA TYR A 216 6.56 12.96 19.53
C TYR A 216 6.05 11.68 20.18
N GLU A 217 6.74 11.12 21.18
CA GLU A 217 6.30 9.89 21.85
C GLU A 217 4.90 10.04 22.49
N PRO A 218 4.59 11.11 23.25
CA PRO A 218 3.24 11.28 23.80
C PRO A 218 2.17 11.43 22.72
N LYS A 219 2.49 12.15 21.63
CA LYS A 219 1.58 12.35 20.49
C LYS A 219 1.33 11.05 19.73
N PHE A 220 2.38 10.25 19.54
CA PHE A 220 2.29 8.96 18.87
C PHE A 220 1.39 8.00 19.65
N VAL A 221 1.60 7.89 20.96
CA VAL A 221 0.75 7.05 21.83
C VAL A 221 -0.70 7.52 21.79
N ASP A 222 -0.94 8.83 21.83
CA ASP A 222 -2.28 9.39 21.72
C ASP A 222 -2.95 9.09 20.37
N GLU A 223 -2.23 9.22 19.27
CA GLU A 223 -2.75 8.90 17.94
C GLU A 223 -3.01 7.40 17.75
N VAL A 224 -2.19 6.52 18.31
CA VAL A 224 -2.46 5.07 18.32
C VAL A 224 -3.73 4.77 19.12
N ARG A 225 -3.90 5.38 20.31
CA ARG A 225 -5.11 5.22 21.13
C ARG A 225 -6.37 5.67 20.38
N LYS A 226 -6.34 6.88 19.80
CA LYS A 226 -7.43 7.41 18.97
C LYS A 226 -7.75 6.51 17.79
N SER A 227 -6.73 5.87 17.19
CA SER A 227 -6.94 4.93 16.07
C SER A 227 -7.67 3.67 16.52
N GLN A 228 -7.33 3.14 17.70
CA GLN A 228 -8.04 2.02 18.31
C GLN A 228 -9.48 2.39 18.69
N GLU A 229 -9.70 3.58 19.27
CA GLU A 229 -11.03 4.10 19.62
C GLU A 229 -11.90 4.29 18.38
N ALA A 230 -11.35 4.87 17.31
CA ALA A 230 -12.04 5.04 16.04
C ALA A 230 -12.50 3.68 15.48
N TYR A 231 -11.62 2.68 15.43
CA TYR A 231 -12.01 1.32 15.02
C TYR A 231 -13.13 0.75 15.89
N THR A 232 -13.01 0.86 17.21
CA THR A 232 -14.01 0.33 18.16
C THR A 232 -15.36 1.04 18.05
N SER A 233 -15.40 2.27 17.54
CA SER A 233 -16.64 3.03 17.31
C SER A 233 -17.30 2.75 15.94
N GLU A 234 -16.57 2.15 15.00
CA GLU A 234 -17.05 1.80 13.65
C GLU A 234 -17.66 0.38 13.53
N ASP A 235 -17.43 -0.48 14.53
CA ASP A 235 -18.01 -1.82 14.67
C ASP A 235 -19.16 -1.83 15.70
#